data_AF-A0A6B0XVF2-F1
#
_entry.id   AF-A0A6B0XVF2-F1
#
_cell.length_a   1.000
_cell.length_b   1.000
_cell.length_c   1.000
_cell.angle_alpha   90.00
_cell.angle_beta   90.00
_cell.angle_gamma   90.00
#
_symmetry.space_group_name_H-M   'P 1'
#
loop_
_entity.id
_entity.type
_entity.pdbx_description
1 polymer ?
#
loop_
_entity_poly.entity_id
_entity_poly.type
_entity_poly.pdbx_seq_one_letter_code
_entity_poly.pdbx_strand_id
1 'polypeptide(L)'
;MRLFDDIWFSFLNLGFNVRPIAGADYPYFGPTLPGVERTYVKLDGPFAPNEWYKAYRSGHTYVSNGPFLEFRVNGREMGSELRVARGQSLEIVTEASLNPDIDRLNRLELVVHGEVVATATPASADGDRLRLATEIEADESLWVAVRAFGDRDGERDMTVAHSAPVFVVVEDDPWWKLEAVPELVARHRAKLQELLTEPIRPAGDLEYWETTRLLEEEWEPQRLRLEPRVQEADARYQTLLDRAAAAATSS
;
A
#
# COMPACT_ATOMS: atom_id res chain seq x y z
N MET A 1 -2.35 0.00 -14.92
CA MET A 1 -2.08 -0.29 -13.50
C MET A 1 -3.27 -0.99 -12.84
N ARG A 2 -2.99 -1.97 -11.98
CA ARG A 2 -3.95 -2.44 -10.97
C ARG A 2 -3.50 -1.91 -9.62
N LEU A 3 -4.45 -1.52 -8.80
CA LEU A 3 -4.21 -1.19 -7.41
C LEU A 3 -4.97 -2.21 -6.56
N PHE A 4 -4.24 -3.23 -6.09
CA PHE A 4 -4.73 -4.17 -5.09
C PHE A 4 -4.34 -3.65 -3.71
N ASP A 5 -5.07 -2.64 -3.25
CA ASP A 5 -4.83 -2.01 -1.95
C ASP A 5 -5.33 -2.90 -0.79
N ASP A 6 -6.21 -3.86 -1.03
CA ASP A 6 -6.79 -4.76 -0.03
C ASP A 6 -5.74 -5.58 0.78
N ILE A 7 -4.75 -6.15 0.10
CA ILE A 7 -3.66 -6.91 0.73
C ILE A 7 -2.66 -5.96 1.40
N TRP A 8 -2.37 -4.82 0.77
CA TRP A 8 -1.42 -3.87 1.33
C TRP A 8 -1.99 -3.20 2.58
N PHE A 9 -3.25 -2.76 2.54
CA PHE A 9 -3.97 -2.21 3.68
C PHE A 9 -4.10 -3.19 4.82
N SER A 10 -4.19 -4.50 4.58
CA SER A 10 -4.16 -5.43 5.71
C SER A 10 -2.81 -5.48 6.42
N PHE A 11 -1.69 -5.33 5.73
CA PHE A 11 -0.41 -5.17 6.41
C PHE A 11 -0.36 -3.86 7.22
N LEU A 12 -0.83 -2.75 6.65
CA LEU A 12 -0.87 -1.46 7.37
C LEU A 12 -1.79 -1.53 8.60
N ASN A 13 -2.98 -2.13 8.46
CA ASN A 13 -3.95 -2.33 9.54
C ASN A 13 -3.44 -3.30 10.61
N LEU A 14 -2.50 -4.19 10.31
CA LEU A 14 -1.79 -5.00 11.30
C LEU A 14 -0.61 -4.27 11.97
N GLY A 15 -0.37 -2.99 11.62
CA GLY A 15 0.70 -2.17 12.19
C GLY A 15 2.05 -2.32 11.48
N PHE A 16 2.12 -2.99 10.32
CA PHE A 16 3.36 -3.08 9.55
C PHE A 16 3.59 -1.81 8.73
N ASN A 17 4.85 -1.36 8.66
CA ASN A 17 5.27 -0.28 7.77
C ASN A 17 5.72 -0.87 6.42
N VAL A 18 4.76 -1.08 5.51
CA VAL A 18 5.03 -1.54 4.14
C VAL A 18 4.95 -0.34 3.19
N ARG A 19 6.09 0.02 2.58
CA ARG A 19 6.16 1.13 1.61
C ARG A 19 5.64 0.66 0.24
N PRO A 20 4.89 1.50 -0.50
CA PRO A 20 4.43 1.15 -1.83
C PRO A 20 5.57 1.23 -2.85
N ILE A 21 5.61 0.24 -3.74
CA ILE A 21 6.46 0.19 -4.94
C ILE A 21 5.65 -0.41 -6.08
N ALA A 22 5.80 0.13 -7.27
CA ALA A 22 5.12 -0.34 -8.47
C ALA A 22 6.10 -0.48 -9.63
N GLY A 23 5.86 -1.49 -10.46
CA GLY A 23 6.56 -1.74 -11.71
C GLY A 23 5.59 -2.35 -12.73
N ALA A 24 5.91 -2.19 -14.01
CA ALA A 24 4.99 -2.52 -15.09
C ALA A 24 4.82 -4.02 -15.36
N ASP A 25 5.74 -4.84 -14.85
CA ASP A 25 5.78 -6.29 -15.11
C ASP A 25 5.72 -6.63 -16.62
N TYR A 26 6.38 -5.79 -17.42
CA TYR A 26 6.51 -5.98 -18.86
C TYR A 26 7.44 -7.17 -19.16
N PRO A 27 7.07 -8.10 -20.07
CA PRO A 27 5.92 -8.08 -20.97
C PRO A 27 4.69 -8.91 -20.52
N TYR A 28 4.68 -9.49 -19.31
CA TYR A 28 3.75 -10.55 -18.94
C TYR A 28 2.34 -10.07 -18.60
N PHE A 29 2.17 -8.81 -18.19
CA PHE A 29 0.89 -8.33 -17.68
C PHE A 29 0.18 -7.33 -18.62
N GLY A 30 -0.66 -7.84 -19.53
CA GLY A 30 -1.57 -7.04 -20.38
C GLY A 30 -0.85 -6.11 -21.37
N PRO A 31 -1.53 -5.17 -22.04
CA PRO A 31 -0.89 -4.20 -22.95
C PRO A 31 -0.16 -3.11 -22.14
N THR A 32 0.61 -3.49 -21.13
CA THR A 32 1.49 -2.56 -20.41
C THR A 32 2.71 -2.30 -21.28
N LEU A 33 3.17 -1.06 -21.28
CA LEU A 33 4.43 -0.68 -21.90
C LEU A 33 5.48 -0.55 -20.80
N PRO A 34 6.79 -0.74 -21.12
CA PRO A 34 7.85 -0.45 -20.18
C PRO A 34 7.68 0.94 -19.56
N GLY A 35 7.62 0.99 -18.23
CA GLY A 35 7.53 2.25 -17.48
C GLY A 35 6.16 2.92 -17.44
N VAL A 36 5.06 2.19 -17.68
CA VAL A 36 3.69 2.69 -17.42
C VAL A 36 3.50 2.92 -15.92
N GLU A 37 3.74 1.89 -15.10
CA GLU A 37 3.74 1.97 -13.64
C GLU A 37 5.09 2.50 -13.13
N ARG A 38 5.04 3.51 -12.26
CA ARG A 38 6.22 4.23 -11.77
C ARG A 38 6.17 4.35 -10.26
N THR A 39 7.35 4.32 -9.66
CA THR A 39 7.56 4.70 -8.26
C THR A 39 8.32 6.02 -8.24
N TYR A 40 7.67 7.07 -7.75
CA TYR A 40 8.28 8.38 -7.58
C TYR A 40 8.84 8.49 -6.18
N VAL A 41 10.13 8.81 -6.08
CA VAL A 41 10.83 9.00 -4.80
C VAL A 41 11.41 10.39 -4.77
N LYS A 42 11.07 11.16 -3.72
CA LYS A 42 11.56 12.53 -3.56
C LYS A 42 12.99 12.52 -3.02
N LEU A 43 13.90 13.21 -3.71
CA LEU A 43 15.28 13.42 -3.31
C LEU A 43 15.49 14.87 -2.86
N ASP A 44 16.31 15.07 -1.82
CA ASP A 44 16.75 16.40 -1.39
C ASP A 44 17.92 16.95 -2.24
N GLY A 45 18.49 16.12 -3.11
CA GLY A 45 19.67 16.41 -3.91
C GLY A 45 19.65 15.75 -5.28
N PRO A 46 20.78 15.76 -6.02
CA PRO A 46 20.85 15.15 -7.35
C PRO A 46 20.63 13.64 -7.28
N PHE A 47 20.18 13.07 -8.40
CA PHE A 47 20.00 11.63 -8.52
C PHE A 47 21.33 10.87 -8.36
N ALA A 48 21.33 9.92 -7.42
CA ALA A 48 22.30 8.84 -7.32
C ALA A 48 21.58 7.59 -6.80
N PRO A 49 21.94 6.37 -7.25
CA PRO A 49 21.23 5.14 -6.85
C PRO A 49 21.12 4.95 -5.32
N ASN A 50 22.20 5.22 -4.58
CA ASN A 50 22.21 5.10 -3.12
C ASN A 50 21.28 6.12 -2.44
N GLU A 51 21.24 7.36 -2.96
CA GLU A 51 20.35 8.40 -2.44
C GLU A 51 18.88 8.07 -2.74
N TRP A 52 18.59 7.46 -3.90
CA TRP A 52 17.27 6.94 -4.23
C TRP A 52 16.81 5.87 -3.23
N TYR A 53 17.64 4.85 -2.95
CA TYR A 53 17.27 3.81 -1.97
C TYR A 53 17.11 4.38 -0.55
N LYS A 54 17.94 5.34 -0.17
CA LYS A 54 17.85 6.02 1.13
C LYS A 54 16.54 6.80 1.27
N ALA A 55 16.18 7.59 0.26
CA ALA A 55 14.93 8.34 0.24
C ALA A 55 13.68 7.45 0.14
N TYR A 56 13.77 6.35 -0.62
CA TYR A 56 12.71 5.35 -0.67
C TYR A 56 12.46 4.76 0.73
N ARG A 57 13.53 4.40 1.46
CA ARG A 57 13.43 3.91 2.84
C ARG A 57 12.85 4.94 3.80
N SER A 58 13.11 6.24 3.59
CA SER A 58 12.50 7.29 4.41
C SER A 58 11.00 7.48 4.13
N GLY A 59 10.47 6.93 3.04
CA GLY A 59 9.05 6.83 2.76
C GLY A 59 8.44 7.93 1.90
N HIS A 60 9.23 8.92 1.47
CA HIS A 60 8.76 10.02 0.61
C HIS A 60 8.54 9.52 -0.83
N THR A 61 7.55 8.64 -0.99
CA THR A 61 7.29 7.89 -2.19
C THR A 61 5.80 7.78 -2.49
N TYR A 62 5.46 7.70 -3.77
CA TYR A 62 4.14 7.29 -4.23
C TYR A 62 4.27 6.49 -5.52
N VAL A 63 3.25 5.70 -5.81
CA VAL A 63 3.16 4.93 -7.05
C VAL A 63 2.13 5.54 -7.98
N SER A 64 2.38 5.52 -9.28
CA SER A 64 1.49 6.14 -10.26
C SER A 64 1.71 5.60 -11.67
N ASN A 65 0.65 5.57 -12.47
CA ASN A 65 0.76 5.45 -13.93
C ASN A 65 0.26 6.67 -14.71
N GLY A 66 0.04 7.80 -14.03
CA GLY A 66 -0.41 9.04 -14.65
C GLY A 66 -0.45 10.21 -13.66
N PRO A 67 -1.30 10.15 -12.61
CA PRO A 67 -1.47 11.29 -11.70
C PRO A 67 -0.23 11.56 -10.85
N PHE A 68 0.07 12.83 -10.62
CA PHE A 68 1.03 13.29 -9.62
C PHE A 68 0.31 13.58 -8.31
N LEU A 69 0.97 13.32 -7.18
CA LEU A 69 0.39 13.50 -5.84
C LEU A 69 1.28 14.39 -4.97
N GLU A 70 0.63 15.29 -4.24
CA GLU A 70 1.18 15.96 -3.07
C GLU A 70 0.26 15.67 -1.89
N PHE A 71 0.84 15.34 -0.73
CA PHE A 71 0.07 14.96 0.45
C PHE A 71 0.83 15.34 1.72
N ARG A 72 0.14 16.05 2.61
CA ARG A 72 0.65 16.49 3.90
C ARG A 72 -0.37 16.27 5.02
N VAL A 73 0.13 15.89 6.20
CA VAL A 73 -0.59 15.91 7.47
C VAL A 73 0.18 16.81 8.42
N ASN A 74 -0.44 17.86 8.97
CA ASN A 74 0.22 18.89 9.79
C ASN A 74 1.55 19.39 9.15
N GLY A 75 1.53 19.61 7.83
CA GLY A 75 2.68 20.04 7.03
C GLY A 75 3.74 18.95 6.73
N ARG A 76 3.64 17.77 7.34
CA ARG A 76 4.58 16.64 7.16
C ARG A 76 4.20 15.82 5.94
N GLU A 77 5.17 15.43 5.13
CA GLU A 77 4.95 14.80 3.83
C GLU A 77 4.55 13.33 3.94
N MET A 78 3.98 12.79 2.85
CA MET A 78 3.72 11.35 2.69
C MET A 78 4.93 10.50 3.13
N GLY A 79 4.66 9.40 3.81
CA GLY A 79 5.69 8.52 4.33
C GLY A 79 6.24 8.87 5.71
N SER A 80 5.93 10.05 6.24
CA SER A 80 6.37 10.48 7.57
C SER A 80 5.64 9.75 8.70
N GLU A 81 6.22 9.85 9.90
CA GLU A 81 5.61 9.47 11.16
C GLU A 81 5.41 10.74 12.00
N LEU A 82 4.21 10.93 12.55
CA LEU A 82 3.86 12.02 13.45
C LEU A 82 3.49 11.46 14.80
N ARG A 83 4.05 12.03 15.87
CA ARG A 83 3.58 11.80 17.23
C ARG A 83 2.68 12.96 17.64
N VAL A 84 1.49 12.66 18.14
CA VAL A 84 0.46 13.64 18.51
C VAL A 84 -0.20 13.26 19.82
N ALA A 85 -0.82 14.24 20.47
CA ALA A 85 -1.66 13.98 21.63
C ALA A 85 -3.01 13.40 21.19
N ARG A 86 -3.65 12.63 22.07
CA ARG A 86 -5.01 12.14 21.86
C ARG A 86 -5.98 13.32 21.66
N GLY A 87 -6.86 13.21 20.67
CA GLY A 87 -7.84 14.23 20.30
C GLY A 87 -7.24 15.45 19.59
N GLN A 88 -5.95 15.40 19.19
CA GLN A 88 -5.36 16.47 18.41
C GLN A 88 -5.97 16.51 17.00
N SER A 89 -6.42 17.69 16.55
CA SER A 89 -6.83 17.90 15.14
C SER A 89 -5.62 17.80 14.21
N LEU A 90 -5.79 17.03 13.14
CA LEU A 90 -4.82 16.84 12.07
C LEU A 90 -5.29 17.58 10.82
N GLU A 91 -4.59 18.64 10.45
CA GLU A 91 -4.78 19.31 9.17
C GLU A 91 -4.24 18.43 8.05
N ILE A 92 -5.10 18.09 7.08
CA ILE A 92 -4.74 17.29 5.92
C ILE A 92 -4.92 18.13 4.67
N VAL A 93 -3.85 18.21 3.87
CA VAL A 93 -3.87 18.86 2.57
C VAL A 93 -3.29 17.92 1.52
N THR A 94 -4.06 17.70 0.46
CA THR A 94 -3.64 16.88 -0.67
C THR A 94 -4.02 17.53 -2.00
N GLU A 95 -3.14 17.41 -2.97
CA GLU A 95 -3.33 17.86 -4.34
C GLU A 95 -2.98 16.70 -5.30
N ALA A 96 -3.79 16.56 -6.33
CA ALA A 96 -3.50 15.68 -7.45
C ALA A 96 -3.52 16.48 -8.75
N SER A 97 -2.63 16.12 -9.67
CA SER A 97 -2.68 16.63 -11.05
C SER A 97 -2.48 15.51 -12.06
N LEU A 98 -3.08 15.62 -13.24
CA LEU A 98 -2.98 14.62 -14.29
C LEU A 98 -3.00 15.30 -15.66
N ASN A 99 -2.06 14.93 -16.52
CA ASN A 99 -2.00 15.44 -17.88
C ASN A 99 -3.26 15.00 -18.67
N PRO A 100 -4.08 15.94 -19.17
CA PRO A 100 -5.32 15.63 -19.88
C PRO A 100 -5.12 14.86 -21.20
N ASP A 101 -3.91 14.87 -21.78
CA ASP A 101 -3.57 14.04 -22.95
C ASP A 101 -3.44 12.55 -22.57
N ILE A 102 -3.15 12.25 -21.30
CA ILE A 102 -3.08 10.88 -20.78
C ILE A 102 -4.47 10.41 -20.40
N ASP A 103 -5.17 11.17 -19.56
CA ASP A 103 -6.53 10.87 -19.07
C ASP A 103 -7.10 12.11 -18.35
N ARG A 104 -8.40 12.13 -18.06
CA ARG A 104 -9.00 13.19 -17.24
C ARG A 104 -8.96 12.83 -15.78
N LEU A 105 -8.60 13.79 -14.92
CA LEU A 105 -8.61 13.59 -13.47
C LEU A 105 -10.06 13.48 -12.98
N ASN A 106 -10.41 12.37 -12.34
CA ASN A 106 -11.79 12.03 -11.99
C ASN A 106 -12.08 12.23 -10.50
N ARG A 107 -11.16 11.80 -9.62
CA ARG A 107 -11.33 11.96 -8.17
C ARG A 107 -10.01 11.88 -7.42
N LEU A 108 -10.00 12.51 -6.24
CA LEU A 108 -8.95 12.45 -5.23
C LEU A 108 -9.57 12.02 -3.91
N GLU A 109 -9.09 10.93 -3.34
CA GLU A 109 -9.65 10.31 -2.14
C GLU A 109 -8.61 10.30 -1.01
N LEU A 110 -9.10 10.61 0.19
CA LEU A 110 -8.38 10.46 1.45
C LEU A 110 -8.80 9.15 2.11
N VAL A 111 -7.81 8.32 2.46
CA VAL A 111 -7.99 7.01 3.06
C VAL A 111 -7.43 7.01 4.48
N VAL A 112 -8.21 6.53 5.45
CA VAL A 112 -7.79 6.30 6.84
C VAL A 112 -8.13 4.87 7.20
N HIS A 113 -7.14 4.08 7.66
CA HIS A 113 -7.36 2.68 8.06
C HIS A 113 -8.11 1.81 7.03
N GLY A 114 -7.88 2.11 5.75
CA GLY A 114 -8.46 1.40 4.60
C GLY A 114 -9.80 1.95 4.12
N GLU A 115 -10.40 2.91 4.84
CA GLU A 115 -11.70 3.50 4.51
C GLU A 115 -11.52 4.87 3.85
N VAL A 116 -12.33 5.17 2.82
CA VAL A 116 -12.37 6.51 2.21
C VAL A 116 -13.17 7.44 3.11
N VAL A 117 -12.51 8.44 3.69
CA VAL A 117 -13.15 9.39 4.63
C VAL A 117 -13.50 10.74 3.99
N ALA A 118 -12.87 11.07 2.85
CA ALA A 118 -13.18 12.28 2.09
C ALA A 118 -12.81 12.11 0.62
N THR A 119 -13.56 12.77 -0.27
CA THR A 119 -13.36 12.72 -1.72
C THR A 119 -13.53 14.10 -2.31
N ALA A 120 -12.63 14.49 -3.20
CA ALA A 120 -12.78 15.63 -4.09
C ALA A 120 -13.00 15.17 -5.53
N THR A 121 -13.87 15.86 -6.25
CA THR A 121 -14.18 15.63 -7.67
C THR A 121 -14.05 16.93 -8.47
N PRO A 122 -13.86 16.87 -9.80
CA PRO A 122 -13.71 18.05 -10.64
C PRO A 122 -14.96 18.93 -10.62
N ALA A 123 -14.75 20.24 -10.50
CA ALA A 123 -15.83 21.23 -10.66
C ALA A 123 -16.21 21.43 -12.15
N SER A 124 -15.32 21.10 -13.07
CA SER A 124 -15.53 21.15 -14.52
C SER A 124 -14.77 20.03 -15.23
N ALA A 125 -15.19 19.69 -16.44
CA ALA A 125 -14.62 18.60 -17.24
C ALA A 125 -13.19 18.87 -17.74
N ASP A 126 -12.72 20.13 -17.68
CA ASP A 126 -11.41 20.56 -18.17
C ASP A 126 -10.37 20.72 -17.05
N GLY A 127 -10.73 20.41 -15.80
CA GLY A 127 -9.82 20.49 -14.66
C GLY A 127 -8.75 19.40 -14.69
N ASP A 128 -7.49 19.78 -14.71
CA ASP A 128 -6.33 18.88 -14.63
C ASP A 128 -5.79 18.72 -13.19
N ARG A 129 -6.43 19.38 -12.22
CA ARG A 129 -6.04 19.41 -10.80
C ARG A 129 -7.23 19.25 -9.87
N LEU A 130 -7.01 18.54 -8.77
CA LEU A 130 -7.91 18.45 -7.63
C LEU A 130 -7.16 18.76 -6.35
N ARG A 131 -7.83 19.47 -5.44
CA ARG A 131 -7.31 19.75 -4.10
C ARG A 131 -8.37 19.40 -3.07
N LEU A 132 -7.93 18.75 -2.00
CA LEU A 132 -8.74 18.44 -0.83
C LEU A 132 -8.00 18.97 0.41
N ALA A 133 -8.71 19.73 1.24
CA ALA A 133 -8.25 20.17 2.54
C ALA A 133 -9.31 19.81 3.57
N THR A 134 -8.92 19.09 4.62
CA THR A 134 -9.84 18.62 5.66
C THR A 134 -9.11 18.45 6.98
N GLU A 135 -9.86 18.23 8.05
CA GLU A 135 -9.33 17.95 9.38
C GLU A 135 -9.93 16.64 9.89
N ILE A 136 -9.11 15.84 10.58
CA ILE A 136 -9.57 14.65 11.32
C ILE A 136 -9.00 14.71 12.74
N GLU A 137 -9.74 14.17 13.71
CA GLU A 137 -9.27 14.06 15.09
C GLU A 137 -8.46 12.77 15.29
N ALA A 138 -7.30 12.87 15.95
CA ALA A 138 -6.45 11.73 16.27
C ALA A 138 -6.79 11.15 17.66
N ASP A 139 -7.91 10.43 17.75
CA ASP A 139 -8.32 9.75 18.99
C ASP A 139 -7.52 8.47 19.27
N GLU A 140 -7.02 7.85 18.21
CA GLU A 140 -6.18 6.67 18.24
C GLU A 140 -5.09 6.75 17.15
N SER A 141 -4.05 5.93 17.30
CA SER A 141 -2.99 5.82 16.31
C SER A 141 -3.55 5.27 15.00
N LEU A 142 -3.19 5.91 13.89
CA LEU A 142 -3.76 5.59 12.58
C LEU A 142 -2.76 5.77 11.45
N TRP A 143 -3.11 5.29 10.26
CA TRP A 143 -2.40 5.64 9.05
C TRP A 143 -3.36 6.34 8.08
N VAL A 144 -2.81 7.32 7.36
CA VAL A 144 -3.53 8.15 6.39
C VAL A 144 -2.81 8.05 5.05
N ALA A 145 -3.54 7.82 3.96
CA ALA A 145 -2.98 7.83 2.62
C ALA A 145 -3.93 8.53 1.65
N VAL A 146 -3.44 8.84 0.44
CA VAL A 146 -4.25 9.43 -0.61
C VAL A 146 -4.14 8.65 -1.90
N ARG A 147 -5.23 8.61 -2.65
CA ARG A 147 -5.27 8.02 -3.99
C ARG A 147 -6.00 8.93 -4.96
N ALA A 148 -5.49 9.03 -6.18
CA ALA A 148 -6.10 9.80 -7.26
C ALA A 148 -6.37 8.91 -8.44
N PHE A 149 -7.47 9.17 -9.15
CA PHE A 149 -7.90 8.37 -10.28
C PHE A 149 -8.22 9.24 -11.49
N GLY A 150 -7.93 8.72 -12.67
CA GLY A 150 -8.46 9.24 -13.92
C GLY A 150 -9.84 8.66 -14.26
N ASP A 151 -10.39 9.06 -15.41
CA ASP A 151 -11.67 8.54 -15.92
C ASP A 151 -11.57 7.06 -16.30
N ARG A 152 -10.39 6.57 -16.70
CA ARG A 152 -10.20 5.13 -16.87
C ARG A 152 -10.13 4.44 -15.51
N ASP A 153 -11.13 3.61 -15.24
CA ASP A 153 -11.32 2.89 -13.97
C ASP A 153 -11.39 1.36 -14.14
N GLY A 154 -11.21 0.85 -15.36
CA GLY A 154 -11.26 -0.58 -15.65
C GLY A 154 -10.14 -1.37 -14.96
N GLU A 155 -10.44 -2.62 -14.56
CA GLU A 155 -9.54 -3.51 -13.80
C GLU A 155 -8.17 -3.77 -14.48
N ARG A 156 -8.01 -3.48 -15.78
CA ARG A 156 -6.75 -3.64 -16.51
C ARG A 156 -6.22 -2.37 -17.17
N ASP A 157 -6.95 -1.27 -17.04
CA ASP A 157 -6.66 -0.01 -17.74
C ASP A 157 -6.89 1.22 -16.84
N MET A 158 -6.80 1.04 -15.52
CA MET A 158 -7.02 2.12 -14.56
C MET A 158 -5.89 3.15 -14.63
N THR A 159 -6.26 4.44 -14.64
CA THR A 159 -5.32 5.55 -14.37
C THR A 159 -5.40 5.88 -12.87
N VAL A 160 -4.30 5.69 -12.15
CA VAL A 160 -4.29 5.79 -10.69
C VAL A 160 -2.93 6.20 -10.15
N ALA A 161 -2.95 6.89 -9.01
CA ALA A 161 -1.82 7.08 -8.13
C ALA A 161 -2.19 6.77 -6.68
N HIS A 162 -1.22 6.31 -5.89
CA HIS A 162 -1.40 6.06 -4.46
C HIS A 162 -0.15 6.49 -3.67
N SER A 163 -0.33 7.31 -2.64
CA SER A 163 0.76 7.77 -1.79
C SER A 163 1.28 6.69 -0.85
N ALA A 164 2.51 6.82 -0.37
CA ALA A 164 2.87 6.19 0.90
C ALA A 164 1.98 6.76 2.03
N PRO A 165 1.67 5.94 3.05
CA PRO A 165 0.92 6.42 4.19
C PRO A 165 1.77 7.37 5.04
N VAL A 166 1.09 8.32 5.67
CA VAL A 166 1.57 9.01 6.86
C VAL A 166 1.08 8.22 8.08
N PHE A 167 1.99 7.88 8.98
CA PHE A 167 1.65 7.20 10.24
C PHE A 167 1.48 8.24 11.35
N VAL A 168 0.38 8.14 12.08
CA VAL A 168 0.05 8.98 13.23
C VAL A 168 0.10 8.09 14.47
N VAL A 169 0.93 8.47 15.43
CA VAL A 169 1.15 7.78 16.69
C VAL A 169 0.60 8.65 17.82
N VAL A 170 -0.49 8.19 18.42
CA VAL A 170 -1.12 8.76 19.60
C VAL A 170 -0.57 8.03 20.82
N GLU A 171 0.00 8.75 21.78
CA GLU A 171 0.44 8.19 23.09
C GLU A 171 1.36 6.94 23.00
N ASP A 172 2.16 6.84 21.93
CA ASP A 172 3.03 5.70 21.60
C ASP A 172 2.30 4.37 21.28
N ASP A 173 0.98 4.42 21.07
CA ASP A 173 0.19 3.27 20.63
C ASP A 173 0.50 2.89 19.17
N PRO A 174 0.45 1.60 18.80
CA PRO A 174 0.64 1.17 17.41
C PRO A 174 -0.47 1.71 16.49
N TRP A 175 -0.15 2.05 15.25
CA TRP A 175 -1.12 2.52 14.23
C TRP A 175 -1.99 1.43 13.59
N TRP A 176 -2.07 0.26 14.21
CA TRP A 176 -2.94 -0.83 13.77
C TRP A 176 -4.43 -0.44 13.85
N LYS A 177 -5.26 -1.16 13.10
CA LYS A 177 -6.72 -1.13 13.23
C LYS A 177 -7.12 -2.28 14.14
N LEU A 178 -7.22 -2.02 15.45
CA LEU A 178 -7.23 -3.04 16.50
C LEU A 178 -8.34 -4.08 16.30
N GLU A 179 -9.54 -3.63 15.97
CA GLU A 179 -10.73 -4.47 15.75
C GLU A 179 -10.60 -5.40 14.53
N ALA A 180 -9.75 -5.04 13.55
CA ALA A 180 -9.51 -5.84 12.36
C ALA A 180 -8.41 -6.90 12.57
N VAL A 181 -7.61 -6.81 13.64
CA VAL A 181 -6.44 -7.69 13.86
C VAL A 181 -6.83 -9.19 13.83
N PRO A 182 -7.88 -9.67 14.52
CA PRO A 182 -8.19 -11.10 14.53
C PRO A 182 -8.52 -11.66 13.15
N GLU A 183 -9.36 -10.96 12.38
CA GLU A 183 -9.77 -11.38 11.03
C GLU A 183 -8.59 -11.34 10.06
N LEU A 184 -7.81 -10.26 10.07
CA LEU A 184 -6.66 -10.10 9.20
C LEU A 184 -5.57 -11.13 9.51
N VAL A 185 -5.28 -11.41 10.78
CA VAL A 185 -4.35 -12.47 11.16
C VAL A 185 -4.83 -13.83 10.66
N ALA A 186 -6.11 -14.15 10.83
CA ALA A 186 -6.67 -15.41 10.32
C ALA A 186 -6.50 -15.53 8.79
N ARG A 187 -6.80 -14.45 8.05
CA ARG A 187 -6.64 -14.38 6.59
C ARG A 187 -5.19 -14.59 6.15
N HIS A 188 -4.25 -13.93 6.81
CA HIS A 188 -2.82 -14.05 6.49
C HIS A 188 -2.26 -15.43 6.85
N ARG A 189 -2.65 -16.00 8.00
CA ARG A 189 -2.29 -17.38 8.39
C ARG A 189 -2.81 -18.40 7.39
N ALA A 190 -4.04 -18.25 6.91
CA ALA A 190 -4.59 -19.12 5.86
C ALA A 190 -3.74 -19.07 4.59
N LYS A 191 -3.29 -17.87 4.17
CA LYS A 191 -2.38 -17.73 3.01
C LYS A 191 -1.01 -18.38 3.26
N LEU A 192 -0.47 -18.31 4.48
CA LEU A 192 0.77 -19.03 4.83
C LEU A 192 0.59 -20.55 4.73
N GLN A 193 -0.56 -21.08 5.12
CA GLN A 193 -0.85 -22.51 4.98
C GLN A 193 -1.01 -22.91 3.52
N GLU A 194 -1.66 -22.08 2.71
CA GLU A 194 -1.78 -22.29 1.26
C GLU A 194 -0.41 -22.46 0.59
N LEU A 195 0.61 -21.68 0.99
CA LEU A 195 1.99 -21.82 0.48
C LEU A 195 2.59 -23.22 0.74
N LEU A 196 2.14 -23.92 1.77
CA LEU A 196 2.62 -25.27 2.12
C LEU A 196 1.76 -26.39 1.54
N THR A 197 0.52 -26.10 1.15
CA THR A 197 -0.46 -27.11 0.72
C THR A 197 -0.89 -26.99 -0.73
N GLU A 198 -0.53 -25.91 -1.44
CA GLU A 198 -0.94 -25.70 -2.82
C GLU A 198 -0.38 -26.85 -3.70
N PRO A 199 -1.24 -27.55 -4.47
CA PRO A 199 -0.77 -28.58 -5.38
C PRO A 199 0.03 -27.97 -6.52
N ILE A 200 1.14 -28.60 -6.90
CA ILE A 200 1.85 -28.20 -8.11
C ILE A 200 0.98 -28.42 -9.35
N ARG A 201 1.00 -27.44 -10.24
CA ARG A 201 0.35 -27.52 -11.56
C ARG A 201 1.38 -27.17 -12.63
N PRO A 202 2.28 -28.10 -12.98
CA PRO A 202 3.41 -27.79 -13.88
C PRO A 202 2.97 -27.22 -15.23
N ALA A 203 1.88 -27.73 -15.80
CA ALA A 203 1.31 -27.21 -17.05
C ALA A 203 0.46 -25.94 -16.88
N GLY A 204 0.27 -25.45 -15.65
CA GLY A 204 -0.47 -24.23 -15.33
C GLY A 204 0.40 -22.99 -15.22
N ASP A 205 1.72 -23.14 -15.32
CA ASP A 205 2.68 -22.05 -15.29
C ASP A 205 2.70 -21.28 -16.63
N LEU A 206 2.95 -19.97 -16.59
CA LEU A 206 2.99 -19.13 -17.79
C LEU A 206 4.09 -19.55 -18.76
N GLU A 207 5.19 -20.12 -18.24
CA GLU A 207 6.35 -20.56 -18.99
C GLU A 207 6.58 -22.06 -18.81
N TYR A 208 5.48 -22.84 -18.76
CA TYR A 208 5.54 -24.28 -18.46
C TYR A 208 6.56 -25.06 -19.32
N TRP A 209 6.86 -24.62 -20.55
CA TRP A 209 7.86 -25.24 -21.42
C TRP A 209 9.29 -25.17 -20.87
N GLU A 210 9.59 -24.20 -20.01
CA GLU A 210 10.87 -24.05 -19.31
C GLU A 210 10.79 -24.49 -17.84
N THR A 211 9.63 -24.31 -17.20
CA THR A 211 9.49 -24.45 -15.75
C THR A 211 8.97 -25.82 -15.28
N THR A 212 8.34 -26.64 -16.14
CA THR A 212 7.70 -27.91 -15.73
C THR A 212 8.64 -28.82 -14.94
N ARG A 213 9.78 -29.17 -15.54
CA ARG A 213 10.74 -30.09 -14.93
C ARG A 213 11.33 -29.51 -13.63
N LEU A 214 11.68 -28.22 -13.65
CA LEU A 214 12.23 -27.53 -12.50
C LEU A 214 11.22 -27.51 -11.34
N LEU A 215 9.95 -27.22 -11.62
CA LEU A 215 8.89 -27.19 -10.61
C LEU A 215 8.69 -28.56 -9.99
N GLU A 216 8.65 -29.63 -10.80
CA GLU A 216 8.51 -31.00 -10.31
C GLU A 216 9.70 -31.44 -9.43
N GLU A 217 10.93 -31.09 -9.83
CA GLU A 217 12.15 -31.46 -9.11
C GLU A 217 12.35 -30.65 -7.82
N GLU A 218 12.06 -29.34 -7.85
CA GLU A 218 12.39 -28.41 -6.77
C GLU A 218 11.24 -28.16 -5.80
N TRP A 219 9.98 -28.42 -6.15
CA TRP A 219 8.85 -28.06 -5.31
C TRP A 219 8.97 -28.60 -3.89
N GLU A 220 9.14 -29.92 -3.73
CA GLU A 220 9.18 -30.55 -2.42
C GLU A 220 10.39 -30.07 -1.57
N PRO A 221 11.62 -30.01 -2.11
CA PRO A 221 12.75 -29.36 -1.42
C PRO A 221 12.48 -27.91 -0.99
N GLN A 222 11.85 -27.10 -1.83
CA GLN A 222 11.57 -25.68 -1.52
C GLN A 222 10.46 -25.55 -0.48
N ARG A 223 9.42 -26.39 -0.56
CA ARG A 223 8.32 -26.47 0.43
C ARG A 223 8.86 -26.77 1.83
N LEU A 224 9.77 -27.74 1.95
CA LEU A 224 10.43 -28.07 3.22
C LEU A 224 11.31 -26.92 3.75
N ARG A 225 11.96 -26.15 2.87
CA ARG A 225 12.72 -24.95 3.26
C ARG A 225 11.81 -23.78 3.66
N LEU A 226 10.58 -23.74 3.15
CA LEU A 226 9.61 -22.70 3.44
C LEU A 226 8.92 -22.91 4.79
N GLU A 227 8.71 -24.16 5.20
CA GLU A 227 8.05 -24.54 6.45
C GLU A 227 8.57 -23.79 7.70
N PRO A 228 9.90 -23.74 8.01
CA PRO A 228 10.37 -22.99 9.17
C PRO A 228 10.10 -21.48 9.06
N ARG A 229 10.09 -20.92 7.84
CA ARG A 229 9.77 -19.49 7.63
C ARG A 229 8.28 -19.21 7.84
N VAL A 230 7.42 -20.15 7.43
CA VAL A 230 5.98 -20.08 7.70
C VAL A 230 5.71 -20.16 9.19
N GLN A 231 6.38 -21.07 9.92
CA GLN A 231 6.27 -21.17 11.38
C GLN A 231 6.76 -19.89 12.08
N GLU A 232 7.86 -19.30 11.62
CA GLU A 232 8.35 -18.02 12.15
C GLU A 232 7.33 -16.88 11.94
N ALA A 233 6.76 -16.78 10.73
CA ALA A 233 5.74 -15.79 10.43
C ALA A 233 4.46 -16.02 11.26
N ASP A 234 4.04 -17.27 11.43
CA ASP A 234 2.89 -17.65 12.24
C ASP A 234 3.06 -17.26 13.72
N ALA A 235 4.26 -17.46 14.28
CA ALA A 235 4.58 -17.05 15.64
C ALA A 235 4.49 -15.52 15.82
N ARG A 236 4.95 -14.74 14.83
CA ARG A 236 4.81 -13.27 14.84
C ARG A 236 3.34 -12.84 14.82
N TYR A 237 2.50 -13.54 14.06
CA TYR A 237 1.06 -13.31 14.07
C TYR A 237 0.42 -13.67 15.42
N GLN A 238 0.91 -14.71 16.10
CA GLN A 238 0.44 -15.03 17.45
C GLN A 238 0.74 -13.90 18.43
N THR A 239 1.98 -13.40 18.42
CA THR A 239 2.37 -12.27 19.27
C THR A 239 1.51 -11.03 19.00
N LEU A 240 1.10 -10.81 17.75
CA LEU A 240 0.23 -9.69 17.40
C LEU A 240 -1.18 -9.86 17.99
N LEU A 241 -1.75 -11.08 17.95
CA LEU A 241 -3.03 -11.39 18.59
C LEU A 241 -2.97 -11.19 20.11
N ASP A 242 -1.91 -11.67 20.75
CA ASP A 242 -1.73 -11.56 22.20
C ASP A 242 -1.65 -10.08 22.62
N ARG A 243 -0.92 -9.26 21.85
CA ARG A 243 -0.85 -7.80 22.07
C ARG A 243 -2.20 -7.13 21.85
N ALA A 244 -2.94 -7.50 20.80
CA ALA A 244 -4.26 -6.93 20.51
C ALA A 244 -5.27 -7.27 21.61
N ALA A 245 -5.26 -8.50 22.11
CA ALA A 245 -6.10 -8.93 23.23
C ALA A 245 -5.78 -8.14 24.51
N ALA A 246 -4.50 -7.91 24.81
CA ALA A 246 -4.10 -7.08 25.95
C ALA A 246 -4.59 -5.62 25.81
N ALA A 247 -4.43 -5.03 24.62
CA ALA A 247 -4.89 -3.66 24.35
C ALA A 247 -6.43 -3.52 24.50
N ALA A 248 -7.19 -4.51 24.01
CA ALA A 248 -8.65 -4.51 24.13
C ALA A 248 -9.16 -4.64 25.59
N THR A 249 -8.31 -5.12 26.51
CA THR A 249 -8.66 -5.19 27.94
C THR A 249 -8.27 -3.95 28.75
N SER A 250 -7.44 -3.07 28.18
CA SER A 250 -6.96 -1.84 28.83
C SER A 250 -7.72 -0.57 28.41
N SER A 251 -8.48 -0.64 27.31
CA SER A 251 -9.35 0.42 26.80
C SER A 251 -10.74 0.37 27.44
#